data_AF-G7M6F9-F1
#
_entry.id   AF-G7M6F9-F1
#
_cell.length_a   1.000
_cell.length_b   1.000
_cell.length_c   1.000
_cell.angle_alpha   90.00
_cell.angle_beta   90.00
_cell.angle_gamma   90.00
#
_symmetry.space_group_name_H-M   'P 1'
#
loop_
_entity.id
_entity.type
_entity.pdbx_description
1 polymer ?
#
loop_
_entity_poly.entity_id
_entity_poly.type
_entity_poly.pdbx_seq_one_letter_code
_entity_poly.pdbx_strand_id
1 'polypeptide(L)'
;MKKFSISLLLILLLLLNLTMISPLAQVSGIKEGLYKASDLKLEPDKTYTIQNASSDDSVYLIVFNEDNVVQQYLKLEPKSQSYSLFPTKPDYRIVIVGNGDVNIS
;
A
#
# COMPACT_ATOMS: atom_id res chain seq x y z
N MET A 1 19.75 45.00 25.75
CA MET A 1 18.50 44.20 25.84
C MET A 1 17.78 44.11 24.49
N LYS A 2 17.35 45.22 23.86
CA LYS A 2 16.57 45.21 22.60
C LYS A 2 17.25 44.51 21.41
N LYS A 3 18.57 44.69 21.23
CA LYS A 3 19.36 44.07 20.13
C LYS A 3 19.51 42.55 20.29
N PHE A 4 19.61 42.07 21.54
CA PHE A 4 19.71 40.65 21.84
C PHE A 4 18.38 39.94 21.57
N SER A 5 17.26 40.56 21.96
CA SER A 5 15.92 40.04 21.68
C SER A 5 15.64 39.90 20.17
N ILE A 6 16.12 40.84 19.35
CA ILE A 6 15.96 40.78 17.89
C ILE A 6 16.78 39.64 17.28
N SER A 7 18.03 39.48 17.73
CA SER A 7 18.90 38.39 17.26
C SER A 7 18.35 37.01 17.65
N LEU A 8 17.84 36.87 18.87
CA LEU A 8 17.20 35.65 19.35
C LEU A 8 15.94 35.30 18.54
N LEU A 9 15.11 36.31 18.21
CA LEU A 9 13.90 36.12 17.42
C LEU A 9 14.22 35.70 15.98
N LEU A 10 15.29 36.25 15.40
CA LEU A 10 15.74 35.89 14.06
C LEU A 10 16.24 34.44 14.00
N ILE A 11 17.02 34.02 15.00
CA ILE A 11 17.49 32.63 15.11
C ILE A 11 16.31 31.66 15.28
N LEU A 12 15.32 32.03 16.09
CA LEU A 12 14.12 31.22 16.29
C LEU A 12 13.32 31.07 14.99
N LEU A 13 13.17 32.16 14.22
CA LEU A 13 12.50 32.14 12.93
C LEU A 13 13.22 31.25 11.91
N LEU A 14 14.56 31.24 11.91
CA LEU A 14 15.34 30.37 11.04
C LEU A 14 15.17 28.88 11.40
N LEU A 15 15.09 28.54 12.69
CA LEU A 15 14.89 27.17 13.16
C LEU A 15 13.51 26.61 12.78
N LEU A 16 12.46 27.45 12.77
CA LEU A 16 11.10 27.07 12.35
C LEU A 16 11.00 26.69 10.86
N ASN A 17 11.94 27.14 10.01
CA ASN A 17 11.95 26.83 8.58
C ASN A 17 12.63 25.48 8.24
N LEU A 18 13.26 24.81 9.21
CA LEU A 18 14.03 23.58 8.96
C LEU A 18 13.18 22.29 9.01
N THR A 19 11.89 22.39 9.33
CA THR A 19 11.01 21.21 9.48
C THR A 19 9.93 21.17 8.41
N MET A 20 10.33 21.03 7.14
CA MET A 20 9.47 20.52 6.08
C MET A 20 9.94 19.12 5.72
N ILE A 21 9.82 18.18 6.67
CA ILE A 21 9.89 16.77 6.35
C ILE A 21 8.55 16.45 5.69
N SER A 22 8.53 16.28 4.37
CA SER A 22 7.39 15.67 3.72
C SER A 22 7.22 14.29 4.34
N PRO A 23 6.04 13.92 4.87
CA PRO A 23 5.80 12.52 5.16
C PRO A 23 5.99 11.81 3.82
N LEU A 24 7.00 10.93 3.72
CA LEU A 24 6.96 9.92 2.68
C LEU A 24 5.60 9.27 2.85
N ALA A 25 4.70 9.48 1.89
CA ALA A 25 3.43 8.79 1.87
C ALA A 25 3.79 7.31 1.84
N GLN A 26 3.74 6.68 3.01
CA GLN A 26 3.82 5.24 3.13
C GLN A 26 2.72 4.75 2.20
N VAL A 27 3.10 4.01 1.15
CA VAL A 27 2.14 3.45 0.20
C VAL A 27 1.13 2.72 1.07
N SER A 28 -0.06 3.30 1.22
CA SER A 28 -1.09 2.73 2.05
C SER A 28 -1.41 1.39 1.42
N GLY A 29 -1.37 0.32 2.21
CA GLY A 29 -1.71 -1.01 1.73
C GLY A 29 -3.05 -0.98 1.00
N ILE A 30 -3.18 -1.83 -0.01
CA ILE A 30 -4.45 -2.04 -0.69
C ILE A 30 -5.42 -2.61 0.34
N LYS A 31 -6.57 -1.95 0.47
CA LYS A 31 -7.61 -2.28 1.45
C LYS A 31 -8.62 -3.27 0.86
N GLU A 32 -9.59 -3.64 1.68
CA GLU A 32 -10.75 -4.42 1.24
C GLU A 32 -11.44 -3.76 0.05
N GLY A 33 -11.82 -4.57 -0.93
CA GLY A 33 -12.48 -4.09 -2.12
C GLY A 33 -12.42 -5.05 -3.30
N LEU A 34 -13.07 -4.61 -4.38
CA LEU A 34 -13.01 -5.25 -5.70
C LEU A 34 -12.20 -4.33 -6.62
N TYR A 35 -11.11 -4.87 -7.15
CA TYR A 35 -10.18 -4.12 -8.00
C TYR A 35 -10.06 -4.81 -9.36
N LYS A 36 -9.90 -4.04 -10.43
CA LYS A 36 -9.31 -4.60 -11.65
C LYS A 36 -7.79 -4.62 -11.51
N ALA A 37 -7.13 -5.58 -12.16
CA ALA A 37 -5.67 -5.62 -12.21
C ALA A 37 -5.09 -4.31 -12.80
N SER A 38 -5.80 -3.69 -13.75
CA SER A 38 -5.46 -2.38 -14.30
C SER A 38 -5.48 -1.25 -13.27
N ASP A 39 -6.42 -1.27 -12.32
CA ASP A 39 -6.58 -0.23 -11.29
C ASP A 39 -5.40 -0.27 -10.31
N LEU A 40 -4.85 -1.47 -10.09
CA LEU A 40 -3.65 -1.72 -9.30
C LEU A 40 -2.35 -1.55 -10.09
N LYS A 41 -2.44 -1.13 -11.36
CA LYS A 41 -1.31 -0.92 -12.28
C LYS A 41 -0.44 -2.18 -12.46
N LEU A 42 -1.06 -3.35 -12.44
CA LEU A 42 -0.37 -4.61 -12.69
C LEU A 42 -0.14 -4.78 -14.18
N GLU A 43 1.12 -5.00 -14.57
CA GLU A 43 1.48 -5.30 -15.95
C GLU A 43 0.98 -6.70 -16.33
N PRO A 44 0.46 -6.87 -17.56
CA PRO A 44 -0.03 -8.16 -18.03
C PRO A 44 1.08 -9.21 -18.06
N ASP A 45 0.74 -10.45 -17.72
CA ASP A 45 1.62 -11.62 -17.77
C ASP A 45 2.90 -11.53 -16.90
N LYS A 46 3.00 -10.50 -16.06
CA LYS A 46 4.06 -10.36 -15.06
C LYS A 46 3.67 -11.06 -13.77
N THR A 47 4.63 -11.77 -13.18
CA THR A 47 4.44 -12.37 -11.86
C THR A 47 4.74 -11.34 -10.80
N TYR A 48 3.73 -11.03 -9.99
CA TYR A 48 3.85 -10.19 -8.81
C TYR A 48 3.85 -11.04 -7.55
N THR A 49 4.24 -10.45 -6.44
CA THR A 49 4.14 -11.03 -5.12
C THR A 49 3.14 -10.26 -4.27
N ILE A 50 2.46 -10.96 -3.38
CA ILE A 50 1.46 -10.40 -2.49
C ILE A 50 1.69 -10.81 -1.05
N GLN A 51 1.52 -9.88 -0.14
CA GLN A 51 1.67 -10.10 1.30
C GLN A 51 0.66 -9.26 2.09
N ASN A 52 0.30 -9.74 3.26
CA ASN A 52 -0.45 -8.97 4.25
C ASN A 52 0.52 -8.37 5.27
N ALA A 53 0.64 -7.05 5.27
CA ALA A 53 1.48 -6.29 6.19
C ALA A 53 0.76 -5.94 7.51
N SER A 54 -0.54 -6.22 7.63
CA SER A 54 -1.30 -6.02 8.87
C SER A 54 -0.73 -6.85 10.01
N SER A 55 -0.79 -6.31 11.23
CA SER A 55 -0.31 -7.00 12.43
C SER A 55 -1.32 -7.98 13.01
N ASP A 56 -2.61 -7.72 12.81
CA ASP A 56 -3.66 -8.38 13.60
C ASP A 56 -4.73 -9.05 12.72
N ASP A 57 -4.99 -8.50 11.53
CA ASP A 57 -6.08 -8.96 10.67
C ASP A 57 -5.59 -9.87 9.55
N SER A 58 -6.25 -11.02 9.39
CA SER A 58 -6.10 -11.85 8.19
C SER A 58 -6.85 -11.25 7.00
N VAL A 59 -6.34 -11.50 5.80
CA VAL A 59 -6.98 -11.07 4.55
C VAL A 59 -7.22 -12.27 3.64
N TYR A 60 -8.39 -12.32 3.04
CA TYR A 60 -8.69 -13.27 1.97
C TYR A 60 -8.57 -12.58 0.62
N LEU A 61 -7.91 -13.24 -0.32
CA LEU A 61 -7.75 -12.79 -1.67
C LEU A 61 -8.29 -13.82 -2.65
N ILE A 62 -9.02 -13.36 -3.65
CA ILE A 62 -9.52 -14.17 -4.75
C ILE A 62 -9.25 -13.44 -6.07
N VAL A 63 -8.62 -14.13 -7.02
CA VAL A 63 -8.38 -13.64 -8.37
C VAL A 63 -9.35 -14.33 -9.33
N PHE A 64 -10.07 -13.53 -10.11
CA PHE A 64 -10.97 -13.98 -11.17
C PHE A 64 -10.42 -13.55 -12.52
N ASN A 65 -10.56 -14.41 -13.53
CA ASN A 65 -10.30 -14.04 -14.92
C ASN A 65 -11.47 -13.22 -15.51
N GLU A 66 -11.35 -12.86 -16.78
CA GLU A 66 -12.36 -12.11 -17.57
C GLU A 66 -13.75 -12.76 -17.54
N ASP A 67 -13.80 -14.10 -17.52
CA ASP A 67 -15.04 -14.89 -17.49
C ASP A 67 -15.58 -15.13 -16.08
N ASN A 68 -15.02 -14.47 -15.06
CA ASN A 68 -15.35 -14.66 -13.64
C ASN A 68 -15.02 -16.06 -13.09
N VAL A 69 -14.07 -16.76 -13.71
CA VAL A 69 -13.53 -18.03 -13.21
C VAL A 69 -12.39 -17.75 -12.24
N VAL A 70 -12.48 -18.33 -11.03
CA VAL A 70 -11.44 -18.24 -10.00
C VAL A 70 -10.14 -18.86 -10.52
N GLN A 71 -9.08 -18.06 -10.57
CA GLN A 71 -7.73 -18.50 -10.93
C GLN A 71 -6.89 -18.80 -9.68
N GLN A 72 -7.09 -18.04 -8.61
CA GLN A 72 -6.32 -18.19 -7.38
C GLN A 72 -7.16 -17.73 -6.18
N TYR A 73 -6.99 -18.42 -5.07
CA TYR A 73 -7.52 -17.99 -3.77
C TYR A 73 -6.41 -18.16 -2.71
N LEU A 74 -6.23 -17.16 -1.86
CA LEU A 74 -5.27 -17.21 -0.76
C LEU A 74 -5.88 -16.64 0.52
N LYS A 75 -5.54 -17.24 1.65
CA LYS A 75 -5.66 -16.62 2.96
C LYS A 75 -4.28 -16.10 3.36
N LEU A 76 -4.16 -14.80 3.57
CA LEU A 76 -2.95 -14.14 4.04
C LEU A 76 -3.11 -13.87 5.54
N GLU A 77 -2.42 -14.64 6.37
CA GLU A 77 -2.34 -14.40 7.81
C GLU A 77 -1.73 -13.02 8.13
N PRO A 78 -1.90 -12.47 9.34
CA PRO A 78 -1.22 -11.24 9.72
C PRO A 78 0.31 -11.40 9.60
N LYS A 79 0.98 -10.36 9.09
CA LYS A 79 2.42 -10.35 8.77
C LYS A 79 2.85 -11.56 7.93
N SER A 80 2.07 -11.86 6.90
CA SER A 80 2.35 -13.01 6.04
C SER A 80 3.68 -12.85 5.31
N GLN A 81 4.31 -13.97 4.98
CA GLN A 81 5.32 -14.02 3.92
C GLN A 81 4.72 -13.58 2.58
N SER A 82 5.57 -13.22 1.63
CA SER A 82 5.16 -12.89 0.27
C SER A 82 4.84 -14.17 -0.52
N TYR A 83 3.68 -14.20 -1.16
CA TYR A 83 3.22 -15.29 -2.03
C TYR A 83 3.18 -14.83 -3.48
N SER A 84 3.48 -15.72 -4.43
CA SER A 84 3.32 -15.39 -5.85
C SER A 84 1.84 -15.23 -6.22
N LEU A 85 1.52 -14.09 -6.82
CA LEU A 85 0.22 -13.84 -7.42
C LEU A 85 0.18 -14.47 -8.82
N PHE A 86 -0.94 -15.09 -9.16
CA PHE A 86 -1.19 -15.63 -10.49
C PHE A 86 -1.04 -14.51 -11.53
N PRO A 87 -0.30 -14.72 -12.64
CA PRO A 87 -0.13 -13.70 -13.67
C PRO A 87 -1.48 -13.18 -14.17
N THR A 88 -1.73 -11.87 -13.99
CA THR A 88 -3.02 -11.25 -14.30
C THR A 88 -3.02 -10.58 -15.66
N LYS A 89 -4.19 -10.51 -16.30
CA LYS A 89 -4.45 -9.60 -17.43
C LYS A 89 -5.23 -8.37 -16.96
N PRO A 90 -5.31 -7.28 -17.74
CA PRO A 90 -5.87 -6.01 -17.28
C PRO A 90 -7.33 -6.11 -16.76
N ASP A 91 -8.14 -6.97 -17.38
CA ASP A 91 -9.55 -7.17 -17.04
C ASP A 91 -9.80 -8.21 -15.93
N TYR A 92 -8.74 -8.79 -15.37
CA TYR A 92 -8.86 -9.69 -14.21
C TYR A 92 -9.33 -8.89 -13.00
N ARG A 93 -10.15 -9.55 -12.17
CA ARG A 93 -10.70 -8.95 -10.96
C ARG A 93 -10.05 -9.57 -9.74
N ILE A 94 -9.57 -8.74 -8.84
CA ILE A 94 -8.99 -9.14 -7.57
C ILE A 94 -9.93 -8.66 -6.47
N VAL A 95 -10.44 -9.62 -5.70
CA VAL A 95 -11.26 -9.36 -4.52
C VAL A 95 -10.37 -9.53 -3.30
N ILE A 96 -10.36 -8.51 -2.45
CA ILE A 96 -9.68 -8.49 -1.17
C ILE A 96 -10.76 -8.34 -0.10
N VAL A 97 -10.78 -9.24 0.87
CA VAL A 97 -11.77 -9.26 1.98
C VAL A 97 -11.05 -9.26 3.32
N GLY A 98 -11.47 -8.39 4.23
CA GLY A 98 -10.90 -8.24 5.57
C GLY A 98 -10.14 -6.91 5.79
N ASN A 99 -9.91 -6.57 7.05
CA ASN A 99 -9.42 -5.25 7.47
C ASN A 99 -7.89 -5.04 7.37
N GLY A 100 -7.17 -5.98 6.76
CA GLY A 100 -5.72 -5.92 6.67
C GLY A 100 -5.18 -4.90 5.66
N ASP A 101 -3.87 -4.92 5.48
CA ASP A 101 -3.12 -4.04 4.58
C ASP A 101 -2.35 -4.91 3.59
N VAL A 102 -2.80 -4.97 2.34
CA VAL A 102 -2.18 -5.82 1.32
C VAL A 102 -1.14 -5.04 0.55
N ASN A 103 0.06 -5.58 0.43
CA ASN A 103 1.11 -5.03 -0.42
C ASN A 103 1.36 -5.94 -1.62
N ILE A 104 1.48 -5.34 -2.81
CA ILE A 104 1.81 -6.03 -4.05
C ILE A 104 3.12 -5.44 -4.60
N SER A 105 4.08 -6.31 -4.89
CA SER A 105 5.42 -5.95 -5.39
C SER A 105 5.89 -6.83 -6.53
#